data_AF-A0A067CI52-F1
#
_entry.id   AF-A0A067CI52-F1
#
_cell.length_a   1.000
_cell.length_b   1.000
_cell.length_c   1.000
_cell.angle_alpha   90.00
_cell.angle_beta   90.00
_cell.angle_gamma   90.00
#
_symmetry.space_group_name_H-M   'P 1'
#
loop_
_entity.id
_entity.type
_entity.pdbx_description
1 polymer ?
#
loop_
_entity_poly.entity_id
_entity_poly.type
_entity_poly.pdbx_seq_one_letter_code
_entity_poly.pdbx_strand_id
1 'polypeptide(L)'
;MAGTTSLAAPTIAVAEVRHGSVTKKIAVYEKMRPSELNLMLHAAFFAQGAPEWATDAVGFAHAKTKTFIPLAIGTAFPTLFQPNHTYELVLAKAAGTTTTTSTPAVPASRPWTEQLYALLSQWSATSPSALSPDQLNRLELLIGQGHPVLRQAYATYEADKSLDALYAAVHRVLGVVLQQQKSSFTRVVNALSVLKPHDIALIHELYTQGNELVLAAWEVYELDEDRMEFADTLLRIVRFKSAAVASPLPPSVHDVTALSMEDVLKEMQSRNALTSLQYQGLLRLWRAKNDAMVGAMEAFQVDHDLKELVETLLLVVKHAGLTKQKPAPITVPRVDLEELHPLSPTAQALRSPPSYGTFAPGSAPSTPVQGTARTSSSLSA
;
A
#
# COMPACT_ATOMS: atom_id res chain seq x y z
N MET A 1 -23.61 18.67 -11.68
CA MET A 1 -23.10 18.13 -10.41
C MET A 1 -21.59 18.07 -10.52
N ALA A 2 -20.91 19.11 -10.03
CA ALA A 2 -19.45 19.20 -10.05
C ALA A 2 -18.91 18.46 -8.83
N GLY A 3 -18.06 17.45 -9.07
CA GLY A 3 -17.40 16.70 -8.02
C GLY A 3 -16.36 17.57 -7.32
N THR A 4 -16.53 17.77 -6.00
CA THR A 4 -15.50 18.34 -5.15
C THR A 4 -14.42 17.28 -4.91
N THR A 5 -13.31 17.39 -5.63
CA THR A 5 -12.05 16.74 -5.26
C THR A 5 -11.60 17.30 -3.92
N SER A 6 -11.62 16.45 -2.89
CA SER A 6 -11.03 16.77 -1.59
C SER A 6 -9.51 16.85 -1.75
N LEU A 7 -8.99 18.07 -1.95
CA LEU A 7 -7.57 18.36 -1.80
C LEU A 7 -7.18 18.02 -0.35
N ALA A 8 -6.38 16.97 -0.18
CA ALA A 8 -5.75 16.66 1.10
C ALA A 8 -5.07 17.91 1.66
N ALA A 9 -5.33 18.23 2.93
CA ALA A 9 -4.74 19.39 3.58
C ALA A 9 -3.20 19.23 3.58
N PRO A 10 -2.43 20.29 3.23
CA PRO A 10 -0.97 20.21 3.21
C PRO A 10 -0.45 19.87 4.61
N THR A 11 0.48 18.92 4.70
CA THR A 11 1.05 18.50 5.98
C THR A 11 1.82 19.66 6.61
N ILE A 12 1.57 19.93 7.90
CA ILE A 12 2.19 21.03 8.65
C ILE A 12 2.93 20.45 9.84
N ALA A 13 4.17 20.88 10.06
CA ALA A 13 4.90 20.62 11.29
C ALA A 13 5.34 21.94 11.96
N VAL A 14 5.33 21.94 13.29
CA VAL A 14 5.84 23.07 14.08
C VAL A 14 7.19 22.66 14.66
N ALA A 15 8.25 23.16 14.05
CA ALA A 15 9.62 22.93 14.49
C ALA A 15 9.99 23.92 15.60
N GLU A 16 10.54 23.43 16.71
CA GLU A 16 11.17 24.29 17.71
C GLU A 16 12.62 24.54 17.29
N VAL A 17 12.91 25.74 16.80
CA VAL A 17 14.20 26.11 16.21
C VAL A 17 14.95 27.02 17.18
N ARG A 18 16.26 26.79 17.34
CA ARG A 18 17.17 27.57 18.18
C ARG A 18 18.30 28.16 17.35
N HIS A 19 18.61 29.43 17.57
CA HIS A 19 19.82 30.08 17.05
C HIS A 19 20.47 30.91 18.15
N GLY A 20 21.71 30.59 18.53
CA GLY A 20 22.36 31.18 19.69
C GLY A 20 21.55 30.94 20.98
N SER A 21 21.19 32.03 21.68
CA SER A 21 20.39 32.01 22.91
C SER A 21 18.88 32.12 22.67
N VAL A 22 18.43 32.22 21.41
CA VAL A 22 17.02 32.44 21.07
C VAL A 22 16.40 31.15 20.53
N THR A 23 15.22 30.81 21.06
CA THR A 23 14.40 29.68 20.57
C THR A 23 13.06 30.19 20.11
N LYS A 24 12.60 29.76 18.92
CA LYS A 24 11.28 30.11 18.35
C LYS A 24 10.62 28.88 17.73
N LYS A 25 9.29 28.89 17.67
CA LYS A 25 8.51 27.88 16.96
C LYS A 25 8.24 28.35 15.54
N ILE A 26 8.62 27.54 14.56
CA ILE A 26 8.50 27.84 13.13
C ILE A 26 7.60 26.78 12.49
N ALA A 27 6.56 27.22 11.78
CA ALA A 27 5.73 26.33 10.98
C ALA A 27 6.45 26.02 9.67
N VAL A 28 6.56 24.72 9.35
CA VAL A 28 7.10 24.22 8.08
C VAL A 28 5.97 23.48 7.38
N TYR A 29 5.72 23.87 6.13
CA TYR A 29 4.65 23.30 5.32
C TYR A 29 5.23 22.38 4.26
N GLU A 30 4.50 21.31 3.96
CA GLU A 30 4.81 20.43 2.86
C GLU A 30 4.72 21.21 1.54
N LYS A 31 5.72 21.04 0.67
CA LYS A 31 5.85 21.75 -0.62
C LYS A 31 6.12 23.26 -0.51
N MET A 32 6.42 23.77 0.68
CA MET A 32 6.94 25.12 0.85
C MET A 32 8.25 25.27 0.08
N ARG A 33 8.48 26.39 -0.61
CA ARG A 33 9.77 26.58 -1.29
C ARG A 33 10.86 26.79 -0.24
N PRO A 34 12.07 26.20 -0.39
CA PRO A 34 13.16 26.41 0.56
C PRO A 34 13.52 27.89 0.74
N SER A 35 13.38 28.71 -0.30
CA SER A 35 13.59 30.15 -0.24
C SER A 35 12.56 30.90 0.62
N GLU A 36 11.32 30.42 0.67
CA GLU A 36 10.27 30.98 1.54
C GLU A 36 10.55 30.62 2.99
N LEU A 37 10.96 29.37 3.26
CA LEU A 37 11.34 28.96 4.62
C LEU A 37 12.59 29.70 5.09
N ASN A 38 13.58 29.89 4.20
CA ASN A 38 14.76 30.72 4.46
C ASN A 38 14.35 32.13 4.91
N LEU A 39 13.51 32.82 4.13
CA LEU A 39 13.04 34.16 4.46
C LEU A 39 12.30 34.21 5.81
N MET A 40 11.45 33.21 6.10
CA MET A 40 10.77 33.11 7.40
C MET A 40 11.73 32.94 8.56
N LEU A 41 12.77 32.11 8.42
CA LEU A 41 13.80 31.94 9.44
C LEU A 41 14.57 33.24 9.67
N HIS A 42 14.92 33.95 8.59
CA HIS A 42 15.61 35.24 8.73
C HIS A 42 14.76 36.27 9.44
N ALA A 43 13.49 36.43 9.02
CA ALA A 43 12.55 37.33 9.68
C ALA A 43 12.29 36.95 11.15
N ALA A 44 12.37 35.66 11.48
CA ALA A 44 12.17 35.19 12.84
C ALA A 44 13.39 35.42 13.73
N PHE A 45 14.62 35.20 13.26
CA PHE A 45 15.80 35.19 14.14
C PHE A 45 16.69 36.42 14.03
N PHE A 46 16.59 37.22 12.97
CA PHE A 46 17.52 38.34 12.72
C PHE A 46 16.78 39.66 12.46
N ALA A 47 17.30 40.76 12.99
CA ALA A 47 16.82 42.10 12.65
C ALA A 47 17.16 42.42 11.18
N GLN A 48 16.28 43.13 10.47
CA GLN A 48 16.55 43.55 9.08
C GLN A 48 17.85 44.34 9.00
N GLY A 49 18.77 43.91 8.13
CA GLY A 49 20.09 44.52 7.96
C GLY A 49 21.21 43.92 8.82
N ALA A 50 20.92 42.89 9.64
CA ALA A 50 21.96 42.12 10.32
C ALA A 50 22.82 41.33 9.31
N PRO A 51 24.12 41.12 9.56
CA PRO A 51 25.02 40.44 8.61
C PRO A 51 24.56 39.02 8.24
N GLU A 52 23.81 38.37 9.12
CA GLU A 52 23.22 37.05 8.89
C GLU A 52 22.19 37.06 7.76
N TRP A 53 21.57 38.20 7.41
CA TRP A 53 20.69 38.30 6.23
C TRP A 53 21.41 38.06 4.90
N ALA A 54 22.74 38.18 4.87
CA ALA A 54 23.55 37.88 3.69
C ALA A 54 23.94 36.39 3.59
N THR A 55 23.61 35.57 4.60
CA THR A 55 23.94 34.14 4.64
C THR A 55 22.68 33.30 4.62
N ASP A 56 22.51 32.47 3.60
CA ASP A 56 21.35 31.58 3.53
C ASP A 56 21.33 30.57 4.67
N ALA A 57 20.16 30.30 5.23
CA ALA A 57 19.93 29.09 6.00
C ALA A 57 20.20 27.87 5.09
N VAL A 58 20.91 26.88 5.63
CA VAL A 58 21.20 25.61 4.93
C VAL A 58 20.44 24.43 5.51
N GLY A 59 19.96 24.54 6.75
CA GLY A 59 19.05 23.56 7.34
C GLY A 59 19.01 23.64 8.85
N PHE A 60 18.67 22.51 9.44
CA PHE A 60 18.42 22.34 10.86
C PHE A 60 19.26 21.19 11.40
N ALA A 61 19.96 21.38 12.51
CA ALA A 61 20.67 20.30 13.20
C ALA A 61 19.93 19.96 14.50
N HIS A 62 19.44 18.74 14.64
CA HIS A 62 18.79 18.30 15.87
C HIS A 62 19.73 18.49 17.08
N ALA A 63 19.30 19.21 18.13
CA ALA A 63 20.20 19.65 19.20
C ALA A 63 20.91 18.48 19.93
N LYS A 64 20.18 17.38 20.17
CA LYS A 64 20.69 16.16 20.84
C LYS A 64 21.45 15.20 19.91
N THR A 65 20.83 14.77 18.81
CA THR A 65 21.42 13.75 17.92
C THR A 65 22.37 14.31 16.89
N LYS A 66 22.43 15.64 16.73
CA LYS A 66 23.17 16.36 15.68
C LYS A 66 22.80 15.92 14.25
N THR A 67 21.65 15.28 14.09
CA THR A 67 21.08 14.93 12.78
C THR A 67 20.78 16.19 12.00
N PHE A 68 21.36 16.32 10.80
CA PHE A 68 21.14 17.47 9.94
C PHE A 68 19.98 17.23 8.97
N ILE A 69 19.06 18.18 8.91
CA ILE A 69 17.90 18.21 8.03
C ILE A 69 18.06 19.43 7.10
N PRO A 70 18.45 19.24 5.84
CA PRO A 70 18.50 20.32 4.85
C PRO A 70 17.14 21.02 4.71
N LEU A 71 17.10 22.32 4.38
CA LEU A 71 15.81 23.01 4.20
C LEU A 71 14.90 22.31 3.19
N ALA A 72 15.46 21.90 2.04
CA ALA A 72 14.70 21.22 1.00
C ALA A 72 14.04 19.93 1.50
N ILE A 73 14.73 19.19 2.38
CA ILE A 73 14.22 17.97 2.99
C ILE A 73 13.18 18.31 4.07
N GLY A 74 13.41 19.35 4.88
CA GLY A 74 12.45 19.79 5.88
C GLY A 74 11.13 20.28 5.28
N THR A 75 11.17 20.94 4.13
CA THR A 75 9.96 21.39 3.40
C THR A 75 9.31 20.27 2.58
N ALA A 76 10.07 19.27 2.14
CA ALA A 76 9.51 18.09 1.47
C ALA A 76 8.82 17.15 2.47
N PHE A 77 9.39 17.01 3.67
CA PHE A 77 8.91 16.11 4.71
C PHE A 77 8.84 16.83 6.07
N PRO A 78 7.84 17.68 6.32
CA PRO A 78 7.70 18.39 7.59
C PRO A 78 7.61 17.45 8.80
N THR A 79 7.13 16.23 8.61
CA THR A 79 7.03 15.17 9.63
C THR A 79 8.39 14.77 10.24
N LEU A 80 9.51 15.17 9.62
CA LEU A 80 10.86 15.02 10.19
C LEU A 80 11.08 15.87 11.44
N PHE A 81 10.31 16.96 11.61
CA PHE A 81 10.32 17.76 12.82
C PHE A 81 9.47 17.10 13.89
N GLN A 82 10.13 16.52 14.88
CA GLN A 82 9.49 15.82 15.97
C GLN A 82 8.92 16.80 17.00
N PRO A 83 7.71 16.56 17.53
CA PRO A 83 7.18 17.35 18.63
C PRO A 83 8.12 17.32 19.84
N ASN A 84 8.28 18.46 20.53
CA ASN A 84 9.14 18.62 21.71
C ASN A 84 10.64 18.42 21.48
N HIS A 85 11.10 18.46 20.22
CA HIS A 85 12.51 18.39 19.88
C HIS A 85 12.99 19.76 19.42
N THR A 86 14.17 20.17 19.89
CA THR A 86 14.80 21.43 19.51
C THR A 86 15.82 21.21 18.40
N TYR A 87 15.78 22.06 17.38
CA TYR A 87 16.66 22.02 16.22
C TYR A 87 17.47 23.31 16.13
N GLU A 88 18.78 23.21 15.97
CA GLU A 88 19.68 24.35 15.78
C GLU A 88 19.60 24.82 14.32
N LEU A 89 19.33 26.11 14.11
CA LEU A 89 19.41 26.75 12.80
C LEU A 89 20.87 26.76 12.34
N VAL A 90 21.11 26.26 11.13
CA VAL A 90 22.42 26.26 10.50
C VAL A 90 22.41 27.22 9.33
N LEU A 91 23.29 28.23 9.39
CA LEU A 91 23.53 29.18 8.30
C LEU A 91 24.73 28.76 7.46
N ALA A 92 24.73 29.13 6.19
CA ALA A 92 25.89 29.02 5.32
C ALA A 92 27.05 29.83 5.93
N LYS A 93 28.27 29.26 5.87
CA LYS A 93 29.45 29.96 6.34
C LYS A 93 29.69 31.20 5.47
N ALA A 94 29.66 32.39 6.07
CA ALA A 94 29.99 33.64 5.38
C ALA A 94 31.36 33.49 4.72
N ALA A 95 31.41 33.66 3.40
CA ALA A 95 32.65 33.61 2.64
C ALA A 95 33.54 34.78 3.11
N GLY A 96 34.56 34.46 3.90
CA GLY A 96 35.67 35.38 4.12
C GLY A 96 36.30 35.71 2.78
N THR A 97 36.39 37.00 2.48
CA THR A 97 37.17 37.64 1.41
C THR A 97 38.29 36.76 0.84
N THR A 98 38.02 36.12 -0.30
CA THR A 98 39.03 35.84 -1.33
C THR A 98 38.54 36.50 -2.60
N THR A 99 39.32 37.49 -3.02
CA THR A 99 39.20 38.32 -4.21
C THR A 99 38.65 37.53 -5.40
N THR A 100 37.40 37.78 -5.77
CA THR A 100 36.83 37.33 -7.04
C THR A 100 37.42 38.18 -8.14
N THR A 101 38.51 37.71 -8.76
CA THR A 101 38.88 38.14 -10.10
C THR A 101 37.83 37.57 -11.05
N SER A 102 37.00 38.46 -11.58
CA SER A 102 36.14 38.18 -12.72
C SER A 102 37.01 37.91 -13.95
N THR A 103 37.07 36.66 -14.40
CA THR A 103 37.55 36.30 -15.75
C THR A 103 36.92 34.97 -16.21
N PRO A 104 36.91 34.72 -17.52
CA PRO A 104 35.74 34.72 -18.38
C PRO A 104 35.15 33.32 -18.57
N ALA A 105 34.00 33.26 -19.26
CA ALA A 105 33.38 32.04 -19.73
C ALA A 105 34.41 31.12 -20.45
N VAL A 106 34.67 29.95 -19.85
CA VAL A 106 35.47 28.82 -20.36
C VAL A 106 34.66 27.55 -20.00
N PRO A 107 34.63 26.51 -20.86
CA PRO A 107 33.42 25.79 -21.19
C PRO A 107 32.94 24.88 -20.07
N ALA A 108 31.63 24.59 -20.09
CA ALA A 108 30.89 23.82 -19.09
C ALA A 108 31.64 22.57 -18.59
N SER A 109 32.33 22.70 -17.46
CA SER A 109 32.71 21.56 -16.64
C SER A 109 31.42 20.88 -16.19
N ARG A 110 31.36 19.55 -16.32
CA ARG A 110 30.20 18.78 -15.87
C ARG A 110 29.91 19.14 -14.40
N PRO A 111 28.64 19.33 -14.01
CA PRO A 111 28.31 19.63 -12.63
C PRO A 111 28.86 18.53 -11.71
N TRP A 112 29.34 18.91 -10.52
CA TRP A 112 29.96 17.99 -9.55
C TRP A 112 29.07 16.76 -9.25
N THR A 113 27.76 16.91 -9.38
CA THR A 113 26.76 15.85 -9.21
C THR A 113 26.93 14.72 -10.22
N GLU A 114 27.06 15.05 -11.51
CA GLU A 114 27.29 14.08 -12.58
C GLU A 114 28.66 13.40 -12.43
N GLN A 115 29.68 14.17 -12.06
CA GLN A 115 31.03 13.65 -11.90
C GLN A 115 31.15 12.70 -10.69
N LEU A 116 30.57 13.09 -9.56
CA LEU A 116 30.54 12.23 -8.38
C LEU A 116 29.73 10.97 -8.65
N TYR A 117 28.55 11.07 -9.26
CA TYR A 117 27.75 9.89 -9.58
C TYR A 117 28.49 8.94 -10.54
N ALA A 118 29.19 9.47 -11.55
CA ALA A 118 30.01 8.66 -12.45
C ALA A 118 31.14 7.91 -11.72
N LEU A 119 31.78 8.54 -10.73
CA LEU A 119 32.79 7.88 -9.89
C LEU A 119 32.18 6.76 -9.05
N LEU A 120 31.01 7.00 -8.46
CA LEU A 120 30.33 6.01 -7.61
C LEU A 120 29.74 4.85 -8.42
N SER A 121 29.23 5.10 -9.62
CA SER A 121 28.76 4.04 -10.51
C SER A 121 29.91 3.17 -11.02
N GLN A 122 31.05 3.78 -11.34
CA GLN A 122 32.28 3.04 -11.65
C GLN A 122 32.76 2.20 -10.45
N TRP A 123 32.71 2.78 -9.24
CA TRP A 123 33.09 2.07 -8.01
C TRP A 123 32.16 0.88 -7.72
N SER A 124 30.84 1.05 -7.87
CA SER A 124 29.85 -0.03 -7.75
C SER A 124 30.09 -1.14 -8.78
N ALA A 125 30.40 -0.78 -10.04
CA ALA A 125 30.69 -1.74 -11.10
C ALA A 125 32.01 -2.51 -10.89
N THR A 126 33.04 -1.85 -10.35
CA THR A 126 34.38 -2.46 -10.11
C THR A 126 34.44 -3.21 -8.78
N SER A 127 33.60 -2.88 -7.82
CA SER A 127 33.53 -3.51 -6.51
C SER A 127 32.08 -3.67 -6.05
N PRO A 128 31.38 -4.74 -6.48
CA PRO A 128 29.98 -4.95 -6.16
C PRO A 128 29.71 -5.10 -4.65
N SER A 129 30.71 -5.52 -3.88
CA SER A 129 30.64 -5.59 -2.42
C SER A 129 30.81 -4.23 -1.72
N ALA A 130 31.27 -3.21 -2.44
CA ALA A 130 31.48 -1.88 -1.88
C ALA A 130 30.21 -1.03 -1.90
N LEU A 131 29.37 -1.17 -2.93
CA LEU A 131 28.18 -0.35 -3.06
C LEU A 131 27.08 -1.09 -3.84
N SER A 132 25.98 -1.42 -3.15
CA SER A 132 24.85 -2.11 -3.77
C SER A 132 24.06 -1.18 -4.72
N PRO A 133 23.30 -1.73 -5.68
CA PRO A 133 22.48 -0.92 -6.58
C PRO A 133 21.48 -0.01 -5.85
N ASP A 134 20.86 -0.51 -4.78
CA ASP A 134 19.97 0.30 -3.92
C ASP A 134 20.72 1.45 -3.23
N GLN A 135 21.92 1.19 -2.71
CA GLN A 135 22.77 2.23 -2.13
C GLN A 135 23.17 3.29 -3.17
N LEU A 136 23.39 2.88 -4.42
CA LEU A 136 23.71 3.81 -5.51
C LEU A 136 22.51 4.70 -5.86
N ASN A 137 21.31 4.13 -5.96
CA ASN A 137 20.08 4.89 -6.22
C ASN A 137 19.81 5.90 -5.09
N ARG A 138 20.01 5.51 -3.83
CA ARG A 138 19.90 6.42 -2.68
C ARG A 138 20.93 7.55 -2.74
N LEU A 139 22.17 7.24 -3.14
CA LEU A 139 23.20 8.26 -3.31
C LEU A 139 22.88 9.19 -4.48
N GLU A 140 22.32 8.69 -5.58
CA GLU A 140 21.86 9.52 -6.70
C GLU A 140 20.88 10.60 -6.22
N LEU A 141 19.88 10.20 -5.43
CA LEU A 141 18.91 11.11 -4.85
C LEU A 141 19.59 12.16 -3.95
N LEU A 142 20.47 11.73 -3.05
CA LEU A 142 21.19 12.63 -2.13
C LEU A 142 22.11 13.60 -2.88
N ILE A 143 22.75 13.15 -3.95
CA ILE A 143 23.59 13.96 -4.81
C ILE A 143 22.74 14.99 -5.57
N GLY A 144 21.61 14.57 -6.15
CA GLY A 144 20.66 15.46 -6.81
C GLY A 144 20.09 16.54 -5.89
N GLN A 145 19.91 16.21 -4.60
CA GLN A 145 19.49 17.16 -3.56
C GLN A 145 20.64 18.04 -3.03
N GLY A 146 21.87 17.83 -3.48
CA GLY A 146 23.02 18.63 -3.08
C GLY A 146 23.51 18.36 -1.66
N HIS A 147 23.49 17.10 -1.22
CA HIS A 147 23.86 16.72 0.15
C HIS A 147 25.24 17.30 0.56
N PRO A 148 25.32 18.10 1.64
CA PRO A 148 26.48 18.96 1.91
C PRO A 148 27.75 18.17 2.22
N VAL A 149 27.62 17.03 2.90
CA VAL A 149 28.77 16.15 3.21
C VAL A 149 29.33 15.51 1.94
N LEU A 150 28.46 15.12 0.99
CA LEU A 150 28.89 14.52 -0.27
C LEU A 150 29.56 15.56 -1.17
N ARG A 151 28.99 16.77 -1.21
CA ARG A 151 29.59 17.92 -1.91
C ARG A 151 30.97 18.27 -1.33
N GLN A 152 31.10 18.34 -0.01
CA GLN A 152 32.39 18.62 0.64
C GLN A 152 33.41 17.51 0.41
N ALA A 153 32.98 16.24 0.47
CA ALA A 153 33.85 15.10 0.20
C ALA A 153 34.35 15.12 -1.25
N TYR A 154 33.47 15.45 -2.20
CA TYR A 154 33.86 15.61 -3.61
C TYR A 154 34.82 16.79 -3.83
N ALA A 155 34.57 17.94 -3.20
CA ALA A 155 35.50 19.08 -3.28
C ALA A 155 36.89 18.75 -2.72
N THR A 156 36.94 17.91 -1.67
CA THR A 156 38.20 17.42 -1.09
C THR A 156 38.91 16.50 -2.08
N TYR A 157 38.17 15.55 -2.67
CA TYR A 157 38.66 14.68 -3.76
C TYR A 157 39.16 15.49 -4.96
N GLU A 158 38.52 16.58 -5.34
CA GLU A 158 39.01 17.39 -6.45
C GLU A 158 40.37 18.03 -6.17
N ALA A 159 40.64 18.37 -4.90
CA ALA A 159 41.89 18.98 -4.47
C ALA A 159 43.04 17.96 -4.32
N ASP A 160 42.77 16.78 -3.74
CA ASP A 160 43.79 15.80 -3.39
C ASP A 160 43.82 14.54 -4.27
N LYS A 161 42.79 14.34 -5.10
CA LYS A 161 42.54 13.15 -5.93
C LYS A 161 42.54 11.84 -5.14
N SER A 162 42.26 11.88 -3.85
CA SER A 162 42.18 10.73 -2.97
C SER A 162 40.78 10.12 -2.98
N LEU A 163 40.67 8.89 -3.51
CA LEU A 163 39.40 8.14 -3.51
C LEU A 163 39.05 7.59 -2.14
N ASP A 164 40.04 7.24 -1.30
CA ASP A 164 39.79 6.62 0.00
C ASP A 164 39.00 7.54 0.95
N ALA A 165 39.35 8.83 0.98
CA ALA A 165 38.65 9.82 1.80
C ALA A 165 37.21 10.03 1.32
N LEU A 166 37.00 10.02 -0.01
CA LEU A 166 35.69 10.14 -0.64
C LEU A 166 34.80 8.93 -0.29
N TYR A 167 35.32 7.72 -0.49
CA TYR A 167 34.61 6.47 -0.20
C TYR A 167 34.26 6.34 1.29
N ALA A 168 35.18 6.70 2.18
CA ALA A 168 34.92 6.73 3.60
C ALA A 168 33.80 7.73 3.96
N ALA A 169 33.75 8.89 3.30
CA ALA A 169 32.68 9.86 3.50
C ALA A 169 31.32 9.34 2.99
N VAL A 170 31.30 8.69 1.82
CA VAL A 170 30.11 8.07 1.25
C VAL A 170 29.55 6.99 2.18
N HIS A 171 30.40 6.09 2.67
CA HIS A 171 29.99 5.07 3.64
C HIS A 171 29.44 5.65 4.94
N ARG A 172 30.02 6.75 5.45
CA ARG A 172 29.47 7.43 6.63
C ARG A 172 28.08 7.98 6.36
N VAL A 173 27.87 8.63 5.21
CA VAL A 173 26.55 9.16 4.82
C VAL A 173 25.53 8.03 4.68
N LEU A 174 25.88 6.96 3.94
CA LEU A 174 25.03 5.78 3.82
C LEU A 174 24.70 5.16 5.19
N GLY A 175 25.69 5.01 6.07
CA GLY A 175 25.49 4.47 7.41
C GLY A 175 24.47 5.27 8.22
N VAL A 176 24.52 6.61 8.15
CA VAL A 176 23.54 7.48 8.81
C VAL A 176 22.15 7.32 8.19
N VAL A 177 22.05 7.32 6.87
CA VAL A 177 20.77 7.21 6.14
C VAL A 177 20.09 5.87 6.41
N LEU A 178 20.85 4.77 6.32
CA LEU A 178 20.33 3.42 6.59
C LEU A 178 19.92 3.26 8.06
N GLN A 179 20.69 3.82 8.99
CA GLN A 179 20.34 3.80 10.41
C GLN A 179 19.08 4.61 10.70
N GLN A 180 18.91 5.75 10.04
CA GLN A 180 17.71 6.55 10.13
C GLN A 180 16.50 5.80 9.56
N GLN A 181 16.64 5.19 8.39
CA GLN A 181 15.59 4.38 7.77
C GLN A 181 15.16 3.23 8.68
N LYS A 182 16.12 2.48 9.24
CA LYS A 182 15.83 1.42 10.22
C LYS A 182 15.06 1.94 11.44
N SER A 183 15.43 3.12 11.94
CA SER A 183 14.76 3.74 13.08
C SER A 183 13.33 4.20 12.72
N SER A 184 13.14 4.74 11.52
CA SER A 184 11.83 5.13 10.99
C SER A 184 10.93 3.91 10.80
N PHE A 185 11.42 2.88 10.13
CA PHE A 185 10.74 1.59 9.98
C PHE A 185 10.30 1.05 11.35
N THR A 186 11.23 1.01 12.31
CA THR A 186 10.95 0.52 13.67
C THR A 186 9.80 1.27 14.32
N ARG A 187 9.81 2.61 14.22
CA ARG A 187 8.77 3.46 14.79
C ARG A 187 7.43 3.23 14.12
N VAL A 188 7.39 3.17 12.79
CA VAL A 188 6.14 2.99 12.03
C VAL A 188 5.52 1.65 12.38
N VAL A 189 6.29 0.55 12.26
CA VAL A 189 5.79 -0.80 12.55
C VAL A 189 5.26 -0.90 13.98
N ASN A 190 5.97 -0.34 14.97
CA ASN A 190 5.51 -0.36 16.36
C ASN A 190 4.28 0.51 16.61
N ALA A 191 3.96 1.46 15.74
CA ALA A 191 2.77 2.29 15.81
C ALA A 191 1.55 1.65 15.12
N LEU A 192 1.72 0.56 14.37
CA LEU A 192 0.62 -0.15 13.71
C LEU A 192 -0.14 -0.99 14.75
N SER A 193 -1.31 -0.50 15.17
CA SER A 193 -2.13 -1.15 16.20
C SER A 193 -2.69 -2.51 15.79
N VAL A 194 -2.72 -2.82 14.50
CA VAL A 194 -3.25 -4.08 13.97
C VAL A 194 -2.26 -5.24 14.13
N LEU A 195 -0.97 -4.94 14.29
CA LEU A 195 0.09 -5.95 14.40
C LEU A 195 0.23 -6.43 15.85
N LYS A 196 0.33 -7.75 16.03
CA LYS A 196 0.58 -8.32 17.36
C LYS A 196 2.07 -8.25 17.71
N PRO A 197 2.45 -8.27 19.00
CA PRO A 197 3.86 -8.20 19.40
C PRO A 197 4.78 -9.25 18.77
N HIS A 198 4.27 -10.47 18.57
CA HIS A 198 4.95 -11.55 17.86
C HIS A 198 5.20 -11.20 16.38
N ASP A 199 4.20 -10.66 15.70
CA ASP A 199 4.28 -10.30 14.27
C ASP A 199 5.30 -9.18 14.08
N ILE A 200 5.27 -8.18 14.97
CA ILE A 200 6.23 -7.07 15.01
C ILE A 200 7.66 -7.60 15.15
N ALA A 201 7.89 -8.55 16.06
CA ALA A 201 9.22 -9.14 16.24
C ALA A 201 9.72 -9.85 14.96
N LEU A 202 8.86 -10.64 14.32
CA LEU A 202 9.17 -11.31 13.06
C LEU A 202 9.43 -10.31 11.93
N ILE A 203 8.64 -9.24 11.84
CA ILE A 203 8.83 -8.18 10.84
C ILE A 203 10.17 -7.48 11.02
N HIS A 204 10.57 -7.17 12.26
CA HIS A 204 11.89 -6.59 12.55
C HIS A 204 13.02 -7.55 12.18
N GLU A 205 12.85 -8.84 12.45
CA GLU A 205 13.80 -9.88 12.04
C GLU A 205 13.94 -9.92 10.52
N LEU A 206 12.82 -10.03 9.79
CA LEU A 206 12.79 -10.08 8.33
C LEU A 206 13.40 -8.83 7.71
N TYR A 207 13.11 -7.65 8.26
CA TYR A 207 13.73 -6.40 7.82
C TYR A 207 15.25 -6.41 8.02
N THR A 208 15.72 -6.88 9.17
CA THR A 208 17.16 -6.95 9.49
C THR A 208 17.89 -7.99 8.63
N GLN A 209 17.18 -9.04 8.21
CA GLN A 209 17.67 -10.05 7.25
C GLN A 209 17.66 -9.55 5.79
N GLY A 210 17.11 -8.37 5.51
CA GLY A 210 16.99 -7.84 4.16
C GLY A 210 15.95 -8.58 3.32
N ASN A 211 14.85 -9.03 3.92
CA ASN A 211 13.78 -9.71 3.18
C ASN A 211 13.17 -8.75 2.14
N GLU A 212 13.25 -9.14 0.87
CA GLU A 212 12.84 -8.30 -0.27
C GLU A 212 11.37 -7.87 -0.20
N LEU A 213 10.47 -8.73 0.30
CA LEU A 213 9.05 -8.39 0.42
C LEU A 213 8.81 -7.30 1.47
N VAL A 214 9.50 -7.37 2.61
CA VAL A 214 9.39 -6.36 3.66
C VAL A 214 10.01 -5.03 3.21
N LEU A 215 11.14 -5.09 2.50
CA LEU A 215 11.79 -3.90 1.94
C LEU A 215 10.91 -3.23 0.87
N ALA A 216 10.33 -4.00 -0.04
CA ALA A 216 9.41 -3.49 -1.07
C ALA A 216 8.15 -2.88 -0.45
N ALA A 217 7.56 -3.53 0.55
CA ALA A 217 6.41 -2.98 1.28
C ALA A 217 6.77 -1.65 1.97
N TRP A 218 7.98 -1.55 2.52
CA TRP A 218 8.47 -0.31 3.12
C TRP A 218 8.67 0.80 2.08
N GLU A 219 9.23 0.50 0.91
CA GLU A 219 9.42 1.48 -0.17
C GLU A 219 8.09 2.04 -0.68
N VAL A 220 7.07 1.20 -0.86
CA VAL A 220 5.72 1.65 -1.24
C VAL A 220 5.12 2.54 -0.16
N TYR A 221 5.27 2.16 1.11
CA TYR A 221 4.82 2.99 2.23
C TYR A 221 5.55 4.34 2.29
N GLU A 222 6.85 4.40 1.96
CA GLU A 222 7.61 5.67 1.91
C GLU A 222 7.09 6.61 0.81
N LEU A 223 6.39 6.10 -0.21
CA LEU A 223 5.80 6.90 -1.28
C LEU A 223 4.38 7.36 -0.96
N ASP A 224 3.54 6.44 -0.51
CA ASP A 224 2.08 6.67 -0.42
C ASP A 224 1.62 6.99 1.01
N GLU A 225 2.46 6.75 2.02
CA GLU A 225 2.20 6.91 3.46
C GLU A 225 0.91 6.22 3.98
N ASP A 226 0.34 5.28 3.21
CA ASP A 226 -0.84 4.51 3.62
C ASP A 226 -0.46 3.45 4.67
N ARG A 227 -0.75 3.78 5.93
CA ARG A 227 -0.48 2.92 7.08
C ARG A 227 -1.31 1.64 7.08
N MET A 228 -2.53 1.68 6.55
CA MET A 228 -3.43 0.53 6.58
C MET A 228 -3.04 -0.48 5.51
N GLU A 229 -2.71 -0.01 4.30
CA GLU A 229 -2.20 -0.85 3.22
C GLU A 229 -0.82 -1.45 3.58
N PHE A 230 0.05 -0.66 4.19
CA PHE A 230 1.34 -1.16 4.69
C PHE A 230 1.14 -2.24 5.77
N ALA A 231 0.23 -2.02 6.72
CA ALA A 231 -0.07 -3.00 7.75
C ALA A 231 -0.65 -4.30 7.20
N ASP A 232 -1.57 -4.21 6.22
CA ASP A 232 -2.15 -5.37 5.55
C ASP A 232 -1.07 -6.18 4.80
N THR A 233 -0.22 -5.48 4.06
CA THR A 233 0.90 -6.08 3.33
C THR A 233 1.86 -6.81 4.27
N LEU A 234 2.23 -6.18 5.40
CA LEU A 234 3.08 -6.79 6.41
C LEU A 234 2.43 -8.03 7.05
N LEU A 235 1.14 -7.99 7.34
CA LEU A 235 0.39 -9.16 7.85
C LEU A 235 0.41 -10.31 6.84
N ARG A 236 0.25 -10.02 5.55
CA ARG A 236 0.33 -11.02 4.48
C ARG A 236 1.71 -11.68 4.43
N ILE A 237 2.77 -10.89 4.57
CA ILE A 237 4.16 -11.38 4.62
C ILE A 237 4.39 -12.26 5.87
N VAL A 238 3.91 -11.83 7.04
CA VAL A 238 4.02 -12.61 8.29
C VAL A 238 3.32 -13.96 8.17
N ARG A 239 2.10 -13.99 7.61
CA ARG A 239 1.36 -15.24 7.36
C ARG A 239 2.12 -16.16 6.42
N PHE A 240 2.64 -15.63 5.32
CA PHE A 240 3.43 -16.38 4.35
C PHE A 240 4.70 -16.99 4.99
N LYS A 241 5.43 -16.20 5.79
CA LYS A 241 6.66 -16.67 6.43
C LYS A 241 6.39 -17.68 7.56
N SER A 242 5.34 -17.47 8.34
CA SER A 242 4.95 -18.39 9.42
C SER A 242 4.52 -19.75 8.87
N ALA A 243 3.81 -19.77 7.73
CA ALA A 243 3.46 -21.01 7.03
C ALA A 243 4.69 -21.75 6.46
N ALA A 244 5.73 -21.02 6.05
CA ALA A 244 6.97 -21.61 5.53
C ALA A 244 7.86 -22.20 6.65
N VAL A 245 7.87 -21.60 7.84
CA VAL A 245 8.65 -22.10 9.01
C VAL A 245 7.97 -23.32 9.66
N ALA A 246 6.64 -23.43 9.55
CA ALA A 246 5.89 -24.59 10.01
C ALA A 246 6.06 -25.86 9.14
N SER A 247 6.94 -25.85 8.14
CA SER A 247 7.18 -27.02 7.28
C SER A 247 8.68 -27.28 7.05
N PRO A 248 9.29 -28.06 7.95
CA PRO A 248 10.09 -29.20 7.51
C PRO A 248 9.68 -30.46 8.31
N LEU A 249 9.14 -31.49 7.63
CA LEU A 249 8.83 -32.88 8.06
C LEU A 249 7.32 -33.24 8.22
N PRO A 250 6.94 -34.54 8.08
CA PRO A 250 5.70 -35.02 7.46
C PRO A 250 4.47 -34.93 8.39
N PRO A 251 3.24 -35.16 7.89
CA PRO A 251 2.04 -34.58 8.46
C PRO A 251 1.58 -35.37 9.67
N SER A 252 1.56 -34.73 10.84
CA SER A 252 0.70 -35.20 11.92
C SER A 252 0.33 -34.09 12.91
N VAL A 253 -0.98 -33.81 12.92
CA VAL A 253 -1.83 -33.44 14.06
C VAL A 253 -1.88 -31.96 14.49
N HIS A 254 -2.86 -31.28 13.89
CA HIS A 254 -3.74 -30.23 14.40
C HIS A 254 -3.12 -28.91 14.92
N ASP A 255 -3.28 -27.87 14.09
CA ASP A 255 -3.52 -26.51 14.57
C ASP A 255 -4.90 -26.05 14.08
N VAL A 256 -5.75 -25.61 15.01
CA VAL A 256 -7.23 -25.65 14.93
C VAL A 256 -7.85 -24.41 14.28
N THR A 257 -7.14 -23.66 13.43
CA THR A 257 -7.71 -22.41 12.85
C THR A 257 -7.52 -22.23 11.34
N ALA A 258 -6.91 -23.18 10.64
CA ALA A 258 -6.99 -23.24 9.18
C ALA A 258 -8.03 -24.29 8.81
N LEU A 259 -9.28 -23.87 8.56
CA LEU A 259 -10.30 -24.77 8.00
C LEU A 259 -9.75 -25.33 6.69
N SER A 260 -9.45 -26.62 6.65
CA SER A 260 -9.07 -27.29 5.40
C SER A 260 -10.24 -27.21 4.42
N MET A 261 -9.96 -27.18 3.11
CA MET A 261 -11.02 -27.32 2.10
C MET A 261 -11.90 -28.55 2.39
N GLU A 262 -11.31 -29.64 2.89
CA GLU A 262 -12.07 -30.83 3.25
C GLU A 262 -13.03 -30.58 4.45
N ASP A 263 -12.63 -29.76 5.43
CA ASP A 263 -13.47 -29.38 6.56
C ASP A 263 -14.61 -28.45 6.12
N VAL A 264 -14.31 -27.48 5.24
CA VAL A 264 -15.31 -26.58 4.64
C VAL A 264 -16.35 -27.38 3.86
N LEU A 265 -15.91 -28.30 2.99
CA LEU A 265 -16.81 -29.14 2.19
C LEU A 265 -17.66 -30.06 3.07
N LYS A 266 -17.09 -30.59 4.15
CA LYS A 266 -17.79 -31.45 5.11
C LYS A 266 -18.84 -30.66 5.90
N GLU A 267 -18.53 -29.42 6.27
CA GLU A 267 -19.47 -28.52 6.93
C GLU A 267 -20.58 -28.03 5.98
N MET A 268 -20.26 -27.77 4.72
CA MET A 268 -21.27 -27.48 3.70
C MET A 268 -22.21 -28.66 3.47
N GLN A 269 -21.72 -29.90 3.56
CA GLN A 269 -22.55 -31.09 3.50
C GLN A 269 -23.40 -31.26 4.78
N SER A 270 -22.82 -31.02 5.97
CA SER A 270 -23.53 -31.12 7.26
C SER A 270 -24.71 -30.14 7.34
N ARG A 271 -24.55 -28.97 6.72
CA ARG A 271 -25.59 -27.91 6.61
C ARG A 271 -26.55 -28.08 5.44
N ASN A 272 -26.48 -29.20 4.71
CA ASN A 272 -27.27 -29.47 3.49
C ASN A 272 -27.10 -28.43 2.36
N ALA A 273 -25.99 -27.68 2.34
CA ALA A 273 -25.65 -26.80 1.22
C ALA A 273 -25.12 -27.58 0.01
N LEU A 274 -24.59 -28.79 0.24
CA LEU A 274 -24.14 -29.72 -0.80
C LEU A 274 -24.83 -31.07 -0.66
N THR A 275 -25.21 -31.66 -1.79
CA THR A 275 -25.57 -33.08 -1.87
C THR A 275 -24.31 -33.96 -1.75
N SER A 276 -24.48 -35.23 -1.37
CA SER A 276 -23.36 -36.19 -1.31
C SER A 276 -22.62 -36.34 -2.65
N LEU A 277 -23.33 -36.20 -3.78
CA LEU A 277 -22.72 -36.22 -5.11
C LEU A 277 -21.84 -34.97 -5.35
N GLN A 278 -22.33 -33.80 -4.97
CA GLN A 278 -21.60 -32.53 -5.11
C GLN A 278 -20.37 -32.50 -4.20
N TYR A 279 -20.50 -32.95 -2.96
CA TYR A 279 -19.39 -33.10 -2.03
C TYR A 279 -18.28 -34.00 -2.59
N GLN A 280 -18.63 -35.20 -3.07
CA GLN A 280 -17.65 -36.11 -3.69
C GLN A 280 -17.05 -35.56 -4.99
N GLY A 281 -17.81 -34.75 -5.75
CA GLY A 281 -17.34 -34.08 -6.94
C GLY A 281 -16.31 -32.99 -6.62
N LEU A 282 -16.63 -32.11 -5.67
CA LEU A 282 -15.75 -31.05 -5.20
C LEU A 282 -14.48 -31.60 -4.55
N LEU A 283 -14.57 -32.68 -3.77
CA LEU A 283 -13.38 -33.36 -3.24
C LEU A 283 -12.45 -33.89 -4.34
N ARG A 284 -13.01 -34.44 -5.42
CA ARG A 284 -12.21 -34.89 -6.57
C ARG A 284 -11.54 -33.70 -7.27
N LEU A 285 -12.25 -32.61 -7.47
CA LEU A 285 -11.70 -31.38 -8.07
C LEU A 285 -10.60 -30.77 -7.20
N TRP A 286 -10.79 -30.77 -5.87
CA TRP A 286 -9.77 -30.32 -4.93
C TRP A 286 -8.51 -31.17 -4.97
N ARG A 287 -8.65 -32.51 -4.92
CA ARG A 287 -7.51 -33.44 -5.03
C ARG A 287 -6.78 -33.35 -6.36
N ALA A 288 -7.52 -33.04 -7.43
CA ALA A 288 -6.96 -32.78 -8.75
C ALA A 288 -6.34 -31.39 -8.89
N LYS A 289 -6.31 -30.57 -7.82
CA LYS A 289 -5.82 -29.18 -7.81
C LYS A 289 -6.46 -28.34 -8.92
N ASN A 290 -7.77 -28.46 -9.11
CA ASN A 290 -8.49 -27.66 -10.08
C ASN A 290 -8.33 -26.16 -9.79
N ASP A 291 -7.97 -25.37 -10.81
CA ASP A 291 -7.63 -23.95 -10.68
C ASP A 291 -8.73 -23.13 -10.00
N ALA A 292 -10.01 -23.41 -10.29
CA ALA A 292 -11.13 -22.69 -9.66
C ALA A 292 -11.28 -23.03 -8.17
N MET A 293 -10.97 -24.27 -7.77
CA MET A 293 -10.97 -24.69 -6.37
C MET A 293 -9.80 -24.09 -5.60
N VAL A 294 -8.62 -24.04 -6.23
CA VAL A 294 -7.42 -23.41 -5.66
C VAL A 294 -7.64 -21.91 -5.51
N GLY A 295 -8.11 -21.23 -6.56
CA GLY A 295 -8.38 -19.79 -6.52
C GLY A 295 -9.44 -19.40 -5.49
N ALA A 296 -10.50 -20.21 -5.33
CA ALA A 296 -11.51 -19.96 -4.28
C ALA A 296 -10.94 -20.06 -2.86
N MET A 297 -10.04 -21.04 -2.63
CA MET A 297 -9.38 -21.21 -1.35
C MET A 297 -8.35 -20.10 -1.09
N GLU A 298 -7.62 -19.68 -2.12
CA GLU A 298 -6.69 -18.55 -2.03
C GLU A 298 -7.43 -17.25 -1.70
N ALA A 299 -8.55 -16.97 -2.37
CA ALA A 299 -9.40 -15.82 -2.07
C ALA A 299 -9.92 -15.86 -0.61
N PHE A 300 -10.40 -17.02 -0.16
CA PHE A 300 -10.82 -17.18 1.25
C PHE A 300 -9.68 -16.97 2.25
N GLN A 301 -8.47 -17.42 1.94
CA GLN A 301 -7.31 -17.20 2.82
C GLN A 301 -6.91 -15.72 2.92
N VAL A 302 -7.23 -14.94 1.88
CA VAL A 302 -7.01 -13.49 1.86
C VAL A 302 -8.12 -12.79 2.66
N ASP A 303 -9.38 -13.05 2.32
CA ASP A 303 -10.51 -12.22 2.79
C ASP A 303 -11.20 -12.77 4.04
N HIS A 304 -10.96 -14.04 4.40
CA HIS A 304 -11.63 -14.79 5.49
C HIS A 304 -13.17 -14.77 5.39
N ASP A 305 -13.71 -14.45 4.21
CA ASP A 305 -15.15 -14.45 3.95
C ASP A 305 -15.62 -15.87 3.60
N LEU A 306 -16.10 -16.58 4.62
CA LEU A 306 -16.65 -17.91 4.47
C LEU A 306 -17.89 -17.93 3.57
N LYS A 307 -18.67 -16.85 3.54
CA LYS A 307 -19.87 -16.76 2.72
C LYS A 307 -19.48 -16.68 1.25
N GLU A 308 -18.48 -15.86 0.92
CA GLU A 308 -17.97 -15.75 -0.45
C GLU A 308 -17.30 -17.05 -0.93
N LEU A 309 -16.56 -17.75 -0.05
CA LEU A 309 -16.03 -19.09 -0.35
C LEU A 309 -17.15 -20.06 -0.70
N VAL A 310 -18.22 -20.11 0.10
CA VAL A 310 -19.36 -20.98 -0.13
C VAL A 310 -20.06 -20.67 -1.45
N GLU A 311 -20.30 -19.39 -1.74
CA GLU A 311 -20.90 -18.94 -3.01
C GLU A 311 -20.03 -19.33 -4.21
N THR A 312 -18.72 -19.15 -4.10
CA THR A 312 -17.74 -19.54 -5.13
C THR A 312 -17.72 -21.06 -5.33
N LEU A 313 -17.75 -21.87 -4.27
CA LEU A 313 -17.80 -23.33 -4.38
C LEU A 313 -19.11 -23.83 -5.01
N LEU A 314 -20.24 -23.19 -4.70
CA LEU A 314 -21.53 -23.49 -5.36
C LEU A 314 -21.52 -23.11 -6.84
N LEU A 315 -20.79 -22.06 -7.21
CA LEU A 315 -20.55 -21.71 -8.60
C LEU A 315 -19.72 -22.80 -9.31
N VAL A 316 -18.65 -23.29 -8.66
CA VAL A 316 -17.86 -24.43 -9.18
C VAL A 316 -18.74 -25.67 -9.35
N VAL A 317 -19.64 -25.98 -8.42
CA VAL A 317 -20.61 -27.09 -8.56
C VAL A 317 -21.45 -26.96 -9.83
N LYS A 318 -21.94 -25.74 -10.12
CA LYS A 318 -22.74 -25.46 -11.30
C LYS A 318 -21.93 -25.63 -12.58
N HIS A 319 -20.72 -25.07 -12.64
CA HIS A 319 -19.87 -25.14 -13.85
C HIS A 319 -19.26 -26.51 -14.09
N ALA A 320 -18.92 -27.25 -13.04
CA ALA A 320 -18.43 -28.62 -13.13
C ALA A 320 -19.53 -29.65 -13.45
N GLY A 321 -20.78 -29.21 -13.62
CA GLY A 321 -21.91 -30.08 -13.97
C GLY A 321 -22.29 -31.07 -12.85
N LEU A 322 -21.91 -30.77 -11.60
CA LEU A 322 -22.22 -31.59 -10.42
C LEU A 322 -23.69 -31.45 -9.97
N THR A 323 -24.50 -30.69 -10.71
CA THR A 323 -25.93 -30.48 -10.49
C THR A 323 -26.83 -31.48 -11.21
N LYS A 324 -26.27 -32.39 -12.02
CA LYS A 324 -27.05 -33.40 -12.74
C LYS A 324 -27.58 -34.48 -11.80
N GLN A 325 -28.75 -34.24 -11.21
CA GLN A 325 -29.72 -35.33 -11.09
C GLN A 325 -29.94 -35.85 -12.50
N LYS A 326 -29.41 -37.05 -12.80
CA LYS A 326 -30.02 -37.87 -13.85
C LYS A 326 -31.42 -38.16 -13.32
N PRO A 327 -32.51 -37.67 -13.93
CA PRO A 327 -33.83 -38.14 -13.56
C PRO A 327 -33.78 -39.67 -13.68
N ALA A 328 -34.21 -40.37 -12.62
CA ALA A 328 -34.42 -41.81 -12.72
C ALA A 328 -35.22 -42.05 -14.01
N PRO A 329 -34.85 -43.02 -14.86
CA PRO A 329 -35.58 -43.26 -16.08
C PRO A 329 -37.03 -43.54 -15.70
N ILE A 330 -37.92 -42.61 -16.03
CA ILE A 330 -39.36 -42.86 -15.96
C ILE A 330 -39.56 -44.05 -16.89
N THR A 331 -39.89 -45.20 -16.30
CA THR A 331 -40.34 -46.36 -17.07
C THR A 331 -41.72 -45.98 -17.58
N VAL A 332 -41.77 -45.38 -18.77
CA VAL A 332 -43.02 -45.17 -19.49
C VAL A 332 -43.48 -46.57 -19.91
N PRO A 333 -44.70 -47.01 -19.57
CA PRO A 333 -45.27 -48.21 -20.16
C PRO A 333 -45.19 -48.06 -21.68
N ARG A 334 -44.71 -49.09 -22.36
CA ARG A 334 -44.58 -49.14 -23.81
C ARG A 334 -45.97 -48.94 -24.41
N VAL A 335 -46.28 -47.73 -24.85
CA VAL A 335 -47.40 -47.47 -25.75
C VAL A 335 -46.84 -47.64 -27.15
N ASP A 336 -47.40 -48.59 -27.88
CA ASP A 336 -46.97 -48.94 -29.23
C ASP A 336 -47.05 -47.72 -30.16
N LEU A 337 -45.98 -47.50 -30.91
CA LEU A 337 -45.75 -46.35 -31.78
C LEU A 337 -46.69 -46.29 -33.01
N GLU A 338 -47.70 -47.15 -33.11
CA GLU A 338 -48.66 -47.15 -34.23
C GLU A 338 -49.79 -46.10 -34.07
N GLU A 339 -50.01 -45.53 -32.88
CA GLU A 339 -51.09 -44.55 -32.66
C GLU A 339 -50.73 -43.08 -32.94
N LEU A 340 -49.48 -42.77 -33.30
CA LEU A 340 -49.04 -41.39 -33.59
C LEU A 340 -48.91 -41.08 -35.09
N HIS A 341 -49.57 -41.84 -35.96
CA HIS A 341 -49.63 -41.51 -37.39
C HIS A 341 -50.71 -40.44 -37.66
N PRO A 342 -50.45 -39.36 -38.42
CA PRO A 342 -51.39 -38.25 -38.67
C PRO A 342 -52.67 -38.61 -39.45
N LEU A 343 -52.90 -39.89 -39.76
CA LEU A 343 -54.07 -40.41 -40.46
C LEU A 343 -54.87 -41.41 -39.61
N SER A 344 -54.56 -41.52 -38.32
CA SER A 344 -55.33 -42.37 -37.41
C SER A 344 -56.70 -41.74 -37.12
N PRO A 345 -57.82 -42.50 -37.13
CA PRO A 345 -59.19 -41.95 -37.08
C PRO A 345 -59.48 -41.12 -35.82
N THR A 346 -58.68 -41.29 -34.77
CA THR A 346 -58.86 -40.70 -33.45
C THR A 346 -58.31 -39.26 -33.32
N ALA A 347 -57.47 -38.80 -34.26
CA ALA A 347 -56.85 -37.46 -34.20
C ALA A 347 -57.73 -36.31 -34.72
N GLN A 348 -58.90 -36.59 -35.30
CA GLN A 348 -59.79 -35.58 -35.89
C GLN A 348 -60.78 -34.92 -34.91
N ALA A 349 -60.74 -35.25 -33.61
CA ALA A 349 -61.72 -34.77 -32.63
C ALA A 349 -61.29 -33.54 -31.79
N LEU A 350 -60.07 -33.01 -31.96
CA LEU A 350 -59.60 -31.89 -31.15
C LEU A 350 -59.62 -30.57 -31.94
N ARG A 351 -60.71 -29.80 -31.70
CA ARG A 351 -60.92 -28.42 -32.18
C ARG A 351 -59.77 -27.50 -31.80
N SER A 352 -59.32 -26.70 -32.77
CA SER A 352 -58.31 -25.64 -32.60
C SER A 352 -58.79 -24.53 -31.64
N PRO A 353 -57.92 -23.97 -30.78
CA PRO A 353 -58.24 -22.77 -30.00
C PRO A 353 -58.05 -21.48 -30.84
N PRO A 354 -58.80 -20.40 -30.54
CA PRO A 354 -58.75 -19.18 -31.35
C PRO A 354 -57.54 -18.31 -31.01
N SER A 355 -56.89 -17.83 -32.07
CA SER A 355 -55.99 -16.68 -32.08
C SER A 355 -56.80 -15.40 -31.85
N TYR A 356 -56.34 -14.46 -31.01
CA TYR A 356 -56.49 -13.02 -31.23
C TYR A 356 -55.79 -12.19 -30.14
N GLY A 357 -54.92 -11.28 -30.56
CA GLY A 357 -54.64 -10.05 -29.85
C GLY A 357 -54.99 -8.88 -30.76
N THR A 358 -55.91 -7.99 -30.35
CA THR A 358 -56.03 -6.60 -30.82
C THR A 358 -56.94 -5.83 -29.85
N PHE A 359 -56.51 -4.64 -29.43
CA PHE A 359 -57.18 -3.73 -28.48
C PHE A 359 -58.34 -2.93 -29.11
N ALA A 360 -59.33 -2.52 -28.30
CA ALA A 360 -60.06 -1.27 -28.47
C ALA A 360 -60.62 -0.73 -27.13
N PRO A 361 -60.79 0.61 -26.97
CA PRO A 361 -60.87 1.30 -25.68
C PRO A 361 -62.29 1.77 -25.30
N GLY A 362 -62.52 2.04 -24.01
CA GLY A 362 -63.57 2.95 -23.55
C GLY A 362 -64.32 2.51 -22.29
N SER A 363 -64.54 3.49 -21.41
CA SER A 363 -65.54 3.55 -20.32
C SER A 363 -65.03 3.29 -18.89
N ALA A 364 -64.57 4.38 -18.26
CA ALA A 364 -64.96 4.70 -16.86
C ALA A 364 -66.46 5.12 -16.87
N PRO A 365 -67.24 5.19 -15.75
CA PRO A 365 -66.79 5.68 -14.43
C PRO A 365 -67.49 5.07 -13.18
N SER A 366 -67.10 5.61 -12.00
CA SER A 366 -67.95 5.98 -10.83
C SER A 366 -67.65 5.28 -9.49
N THR A 367 -67.13 6.08 -8.54
CA THR A 367 -67.40 6.08 -7.08
C THR A 367 -68.92 6.22 -6.78
N PRO A 368 -69.46 6.25 -5.52
CA PRO A 368 -68.89 6.20 -4.14
C PRO A 368 -69.64 5.17 -3.22
N VAL A 369 -69.38 4.94 -1.92
CA VAL A 369 -69.87 5.70 -0.72
C VAL A 369 -69.63 4.87 0.56
N GLN A 370 -69.19 5.56 1.65
CA GLN A 370 -69.42 5.44 3.12
C GLN A 370 -69.73 4.07 3.79
N GLY A 371 -69.32 3.79 5.03
CA GLY A 371 -68.63 4.61 6.04
C GLY A 371 -68.73 4.02 7.46
N THR A 372 -68.17 4.79 8.41
CA THR A 372 -68.33 4.75 9.88
C THR A 372 -67.70 3.58 10.66
N ALA A 373 -67.18 3.71 11.89
CA ALA A 373 -66.68 4.79 12.75
C ALA A 373 -66.22 4.14 14.08
N ARG A 374 -65.18 4.70 14.74
CA ARG A 374 -64.95 4.84 16.21
C ARG A 374 -63.44 4.93 16.53
N THR A 375 -62.91 6.15 16.72
CA THR A 375 -62.65 6.88 18.00
C THR A 375 -61.48 6.30 18.82
N SER A 376 -60.28 6.92 18.71
CA SER A 376 -59.59 7.79 19.71
C SER A 376 -59.02 7.02 20.92
N SER A 377 -57.73 7.14 21.25
CA SER A 377 -57.19 8.29 22.01
C SER A 377 -55.65 8.31 22.01
N SER A 378 -55.09 9.52 22.11
CA SER A 378 -53.69 9.87 22.46
C SER A 378 -53.29 9.30 23.84
N LEU A 379 -52.01 9.08 24.17
CA LEU A 379 -51.05 10.13 24.56
C LEU A 379 -49.64 9.52 24.70
N SER A 380 -48.63 10.36 24.44
CA SER A 380 -47.26 10.17 24.89
C SER A 380 -47.11 10.63 26.35
N ALA A 381 -46.63 9.74 27.22
CA ALA A 381 -45.80 9.93 28.42
C ALA A 381 -45.80 8.63 29.24
#